data_AF-A0A2V6PFL7-F1
#
_entry.id   AF-A0A2V6PFL7-F1
#
_cell.length_a   1.000
_cell.length_b   1.000
_cell.length_c   1.000
_cell.angle_alpha   90.00
_cell.angle_beta   90.00
_cell.angle_gamma   90.00
#
_symmetry.space_group_name_H-M   'P 1'
#
loop_
_entity.id
_entity.type
_entity.pdbx_description
1 polymer ?
#
loop_
_entity_poly.entity_id
_entity_poly.type
_entity_poly.pdbx_seq_one_letter_code
_entity_poly.pdbx_strand_id
1 'polypeptide(L)'
;MGHPFRASAPTRSSPAPIDILRTSGVRVEEIELAPAKTIASVTAIRDGDFVGFAAATSFEAELARDEAAKTAKWKTAEHPSSDDLYSYLRSHAASQRPRRDTKGSPDETFKTAHKVLREVYQIAYIQHAPMEPRAAVAEWENGKLTVWTGTQQPSRVREELSRTFHLADNDVRVIVPDTGGGFGGKHSGEVAVEAARLALAAKKPVSVRWSREDEFTWAYFRP
;
A
#
# COMPACT_ATOMS: atom_id res chain seq x y z
N MET A 1 36.70 26.37 -22.89
CA MET A 1 36.52 26.20 -21.43
C MET A 1 35.19 25.50 -21.20
N GLY A 2 35.21 24.18 -21.03
CA GLY A 2 34.01 23.39 -20.74
C GLY A 2 34.40 22.36 -19.70
N HIS A 3 33.97 22.56 -18.45
CA HIS A 3 34.09 21.56 -17.40
C HIS A 3 32.82 20.70 -17.39
N PRO A 4 32.93 19.37 -17.55
CA PRO A 4 31.80 18.49 -17.29
C PRO A 4 31.67 18.28 -15.77
N PHE A 5 30.53 18.69 -15.23
CA PHE A 5 30.13 18.39 -13.85
C PHE A 5 29.80 16.89 -13.76
N ARG A 6 30.81 16.08 -13.45
CA ARG A 6 30.62 14.65 -13.12
C ARG A 6 30.38 14.56 -11.62
N ALA A 7 29.12 14.63 -11.21
CA ALA A 7 28.75 14.33 -9.83
C ALA A 7 28.95 12.83 -9.57
N SER A 8 30.00 12.50 -8.81
CA SER A 8 30.19 11.17 -8.26
C SER A 8 29.12 10.92 -7.20
N ALA A 9 28.10 10.13 -7.53
CA ALA A 9 27.18 9.61 -6.53
C ALA A 9 27.98 8.70 -5.57
N PRO A 10 27.87 8.87 -4.25
CA PRO A 10 28.46 7.93 -3.31
C PRO A 10 27.82 6.56 -3.54
N THR A 11 28.65 5.52 -3.67
CA THR A 11 28.24 4.12 -3.77
C THR A 11 27.56 3.70 -2.47
N ARG A 12 26.27 4.02 -2.33
CA ARG A 12 25.41 3.45 -1.31
C ARG A 12 25.13 2.01 -1.71
N SER A 13 25.37 1.08 -0.79
CA SER A 13 25.03 -0.34 -0.97
C SER A 13 23.58 -0.45 -1.46
N SER A 14 23.36 -1.21 -2.54
CA SER A 14 22.02 -1.46 -3.08
C SER A 14 21.09 -1.91 -1.95
N PRO A 15 19.93 -1.27 -1.75
CA PRO A 15 19.02 -1.70 -0.72
C PRO A 15 18.51 -3.11 -1.06
N ALA A 16 18.56 -4.00 -0.07
CA ALA A 16 18.13 -5.39 -0.23
C ALA A 16 16.62 -5.42 -0.54
N PRO A 17 16.17 -6.20 -1.54
CA PRO A 17 14.76 -6.39 -1.80
C PRO A 17 14.13 -7.20 -0.66
N ILE A 18 13.00 -6.75 -0.14
CA ILE A 18 12.29 -7.35 0.98
C ILE A 18 10.82 -7.55 0.60
N ASP A 19 10.32 -8.75 0.85
CA ASP A 19 8.95 -9.19 0.59
C ASP A 19 8.16 -9.27 1.91
N ILE A 20 6.85 -9.00 1.85
CA ILE A 20 5.98 -8.83 3.02
C ILE A 20 4.79 -9.76 2.91
N LEU A 21 4.52 -10.52 3.97
CA LEU A 21 3.26 -11.27 4.06
C LEU A 21 2.13 -10.29 4.39
N ARG A 22 1.22 -10.12 3.44
CA ARG A 22 -0.11 -9.56 3.70
C ARG A 22 -1.13 -10.63 3.31
N THR A 23 -2.15 -10.88 4.14
CA THR A 23 -3.18 -11.92 3.88
C THR A 23 -4.59 -11.38 3.66
N SER A 24 -5.13 -11.55 2.45
CA SER A 24 -6.43 -10.97 2.07
C SER A 24 -7.56 -11.67 2.81
N GLY A 25 -8.43 -10.90 3.48
CA GLY A 25 -9.61 -11.42 4.18
C GLY A 25 -9.32 -12.17 5.49
N VAL A 26 -8.05 -12.27 5.90
CA VAL A 26 -7.64 -13.07 7.05
C VAL A 26 -6.68 -12.26 7.91
N ARG A 27 -6.98 -12.17 9.21
CA ARG A 27 -6.13 -11.49 10.19
C ARG A 27 -5.20 -12.50 10.87
N VAL A 28 -3.92 -12.16 10.99
CA VAL A 28 -2.97 -12.93 11.82
C VAL A 28 -3.39 -12.78 13.28
N GLU A 29 -3.85 -13.87 13.90
CA GLU A 29 -4.16 -13.89 15.33
C GLU A 29 -2.86 -14.13 16.12
N GLU A 30 -2.18 -15.24 15.79
CA GLU A 30 -0.91 -15.62 16.37
C GLU A 30 0.10 -15.89 15.26
N ILE A 31 1.36 -15.50 15.48
CA ILE A 31 2.47 -15.89 14.63
C ILE A 31 3.75 -15.85 15.46
N GLU A 32 4.59 -16.86 15.32
CA GLU A 32 5.88 -16.90 15.98
C GLU A 32 6.94 -16.31 15.05
N LEU A 33 7.66 -15.30 15.55
CA LEU A 33 8.78 -14.70 14.81
C LEU A 33 10.13 -15.37 15.13
N ALA A 34 10.16 -16.26 16.13
CA ALA A 34 11.40 -16.94 16.52
C ALA A 34 11.97 -17.85 15.42
N PRO A 35 11.16 -18.65 14.68
CA PRO A 35 11.67 -19.47 13.57
C PRO A 35 12.37 -18.63 12.49
N ALA A 36 11.85 -17.43 12.19
CA ALA A 36 12.42 -16.52 11.21
C ALA A 36 13.80 -15.94 11.61
N LYS A 37 14.09 -15.88 12.92
CA LYS A 37 15.36 -15.33 13.44
C LYS A 37 16.53 -16.33 13.38
N THR A 38 16.30 -17.54 12.88
CA THR A 38 17.36 -18.53 12.67
C THR A 38 18.32 -18.14 11.55
N ILE A 39 17.87 -17.28 10.62
CA ILE A 39 18.69 -16.67 9.59
C ILE A 39 19.31 -15.39 10.16
N ALA A 40 20.63 -15.36 10.30
CA ALA A 40 21.34 -14.31 11.05
C ALA A 40 21.13 -12.88 10.51
N SER A 41 20.81 -12.71 9.22
CA SER A 41 20.57 -11.42 8.58
C SER A 41 19.15 -10.89 8.80
N VAL A 42 18.23 -11.69 9.35
CA VAL A 42 16.79 -11.38 9.37
C VAL A 42 16.41 -10.52 10.57
N THR A 43 15.71 -9.44 10.26
CA THR A 43 14.94 -8.63 11.19
C THR A 43 13.45 -8.91 10.98
N ALA A 44 12.85 -9.65 11.90
CA ALA A 44 11.41 -9.91 11.92
C ALA A 44 10.69 -8.96 12.87
N ILE A 45 9.59 -8.34 12.41
CA ILE A 45 8.77 -7.44 13.22
C ILE A 45 7.28 -7.77 13.13
N ARG A 46 6.57 -7.44 14.21
CA ARG A 46 5.11 -7.38 14.27
C ARG A 46 4.70 -6.03 14.85
N ASP A 47 3.87 -5.30 14.11
CA ASP A 47 3.28 -4.01 14.49
C ASP A 47 1.76 -4.08 14.24
N GLY A 48 1.01 -4.40 15.29
CA GLY A 48 -0.42 -4.72 15.17
C GLY A 48 -0.64 -5.93 14.25
N ASP A 49 -1.34 -5.69 13.14
CA ASP A 49 -1.64 -6.70 12.11
C ASP A 49 -0.55 -6.80 11.04
N PHE A 50 0.41 -5.87 11.04
CA PHE A 50 1.55 -5.92 10.12
C PHE A 50 2.60 -6.90 10.65
N VAL A 51 3.02 -7.83 9.80
CA VAL A 51 4.17 -8.70 10.05
C VAL A 51 5.11 -8.57 8.86
N GLY A 52 6.39 -8.33 9.12
CA GLY A 52 7.37 -8.13 8.06
C GLY A 52 8.75 -8.65 8.42
N PHE A 53 9.52 -8.99 7.38
CA PHE A 53 10.83 -9.63 7.49
C PHE A 53 11.83 -8.89 6.61
N ALA A 54 12.81 -8.22 7.20
CA ALA A 54 13.90 -7.59 6.45
C ALA A 54 15.17 -8.44 6.51
N ALA A 55 15.86 -8.65 5.39
CA ALA A 55 17.10 -9.43 5.35
C ALA A 55 18.12 -8.81 4.38
N ALA A 56 19.32 -9.41 4.28
CA ALA A 56 20.34 -8.96 3.35
C ALA A 56 19.99 -9.27 1.88
N THR A 57 19.13 -10.25 1.65
CA THR A 57 18.62 -10.63 0.33
C THR A 57 17.13 -10.92 0.40
N SER A 58 16.41 -10.81 -0.73
CA SER A 58 14.97 -11.18 -0.75
C SER A 58 14.76 -12.65 -0.45
N PHE A 59 15.65 -13.51 -0.94
CA PHE A 59 15.58 -14.95 -0.69
C PHE A 59 15.60 -15.29 0.80
N GLU A 60 16.48 -14.65 1.59
CA GLU A 60 16.52 -14.83 3.04
C GLU A 60 15.26 -14.29 3.73
N ALA A 61 14.71 -13.18 3.26
CA ALA A 61 13.47 -12.61 3.79
C ALA A 61 12.26 -13.52 3.49
N GLU A 62 12.18 -14.07 2.28
CA GLU A 62 11.15 -15.02 1.84
C GLU A 62 11.22 -16.32 2.64
N LEU A 63 12.42 -16.90 2.83
CA LEU A 63 12.59 -18.08 3.68
C LEU A 63 12.12 -17.81 5.11
N ALA A 64 12.52 -16.68 5.70
CA ALA A 64 12.08 -16.31 7.04
C ALA A 64 10.56 -16.13 7.14
N ARG A 65 9.95 -15.50 6.14
CA ARG A 65 8.49 -15.35 6.04
C ARG A 65 7.82 -16.72 5.99
N ASP A 66 8.31 -17.62 5.16
CA ASP A 66 7.70 -18.93 4.95
C ASP A 66 7.81 -19.81 6.20
N GLU A 67 8.94 -19.75 6.91
CA GLU A 67 9.08 -20.42 8.21
C GLU A 67 8.13 -19.85 9.27
N ALA A 68 7.98 -18.53 9.36
CA ALA A 68 7.04 -17.91 10.29
C ALA A 68 5.58 -18.25 9.92
N ALA A 69 5.25 -18.27 8.63
CA ALA A 69 3.90 -18.57 8.15
C ALA A 69 3.40 -19.96 8.55
N LYS A 70 4.30 -20.95 8.72
CA LYS A 70 3.95 -22.30 9.23
C LYS A 70 3.40 -22.28 10.66
N THR A 71 3.73 -21.25 11.43
CA THR A 71 3.25 -21.08 12.82
C THR A 71 2.01 -20.20 12.92
N ALA A 72 1.60 -19.57 11.80
CA ALA A 72 0.56 -18.57 11.83
C ALA A 72 -0.82 -19.19 12.08
N LYS A 73 -1.54 -18.65 13.06
CA LYS A 73 -2.97 -18.89 13.26
C LYS A 73 -3.76 -17.71 12.74
N TRP A 74 -4.83 -18.05 12.05
CA TRP A 74 -5.55 -17.15 11.18
C TRP A 74 -6.98 -17.01 11.66
N LYS A 75 -7.42 -15.76 11.82
CA LYS A 75 -8.81 -15.43 12.03
C LYS A 75 -9.44 -14.96 10.73
N THR A 76 -10.28 -15.80 10.16
CA THR A 76 -11.07 -15.46 8.97
C THR A 76 -12.15 -14.46 9.35
N ALA A 77 -12.25 -13.36 8.60
CA ALA A 77 -13.37 -12.45 8.70
C ALA A 77 -14.44 -12.85 7.68
N GLU A 78 -15.72 -12.69 8.02
CA GLU A 78 -16.78 -12.81 7.02
C GLU A 78 -16.67 -11.65 6.03
N HIS A 79 -16.70 -11.98 4.75
CA HIS A 79 -16.67 -11.01 3.65
C HIS A 79 -17.65 -11.45 2.56
N PRO A 80 -18.30 -10.49 1.87
CA PRO A 80 -19.26 -10.81 0.82
C PRO A 80 -18.59 -11.62 -0.29
N SER A 81 -19.35 -12.53 -0.91
CA SER A 81 -18.94 -13.21 -2.12
C SER A 81 -18.82 -12.20 -3.28
N SER A 82 -18.12 -12.57 -4.36
CA SER A 82 -18.09 -11.76 -5.58
C SER A 82 -19.50 -11.52 -6.16
N ASP A 83 -20.40 -12.49 -6.00
CA ASP A 83 -21.78 -12.41 -6.49
C ASP A 83 -22.60 -11.40 -5.68
N ASP A 84 -22.33 -11.30 -4.36
CA ASP A 84 -23.03 -10.39 -3.45
C ASP A 84 -22.35 -9.03 -3.30
N LEU A 85 -21.14 -8.86 -3.83
CA LEU A 85 -20.31 -7.67 -3.57
C LEU A 85 -21.01 -6.37 -3.98
N TYR A 86 -21.73 -6.36 -5.11
CA TYR A 86 -22.48 -5.17 -5.54
C TYR A 86 -23.61 -4.80 -4.57
N SER A 87 -24.39 -5.77 -4.13
CA SER A 87 -25.52 -5.51 -3.21
C SER A 87 -24.99 -5.06 -1.85
N TYR A 88 -23.89 -5.67 -1.40
CA TYR A 88 -23.17 -5.30 -0.18
C TYR A 88 -22.66 -3.85 -0.23
N LEU A 89 -21.89 -3.48 -1.27
CA LEU A 89 -21.36 -2.11 -1.37
C LEU A 89 -22.48 -1.07 -1.49
N ARG A 90 -23.58 -1.39 -2.16
CA ARG A 90 -24.74 -0.50 -2.29
C ARG A 90 -25.43 -0.26 -0.95
N SER A 91 -25.59 -1.28 -0.11
CA SER A 91 -26.22 -1.16 1.21
C SER A 91 -25.31 -0.51 2.27
N HIS A 92 -23.98 -0.61 2.08
CA HIS A 92 -22.97 -0.05 2.99
C HIS A 92 -22.39 1.29 2.51
N ALA A 93 -22.86 1.81 1.37
CA ALA A 93 -22.47 3.14 0.92
C ALA A 93 -22.86 4.18 1.98
N ALA A 94 -21.87 4.86 2.56
CA ALA A 94 -22.11 5.93 3.52
C ALA A 94 -23.10 6.93 2.91
N SER A 95 -24.12 7.28 3.68
CA SER A 95 -25.27 8.05 3.24
C SER A 95 -24.88 9.32 2.49
N GLN A 96 -25.70 9.61 1.48
CA GLN A 96 -25.48 10.57 0.40
C GLN A 96 -24.82 11.87 0.88
N ARG A 97 -23.57 12.10 0.46
CA ARG A 97 -23.06 13.47 0.41
C ARG A 97 -24.02 14.27 -0.47
N PRO A 98 -24.66 15.35 0.03
CA PRO A 98 -25.56 16.13 -0.78
C PRO A 98 -24.79 16.59 -2.02
N ARG A 99 -25.32 16.29 -3.21
CA ARG A 99 -24.71 16.75 -4.46
C ARG A 99 -24.73 18.27 -4.43
N ARG A 100 -23.54 18.86 -4.46
CA ARG A 100 -23.37 20.31 -4.63
C ARG A 100 -24.14 20.71 -5.89
N ASP A 101 -24.92 21.78 -5.78
CA ASP A 101 -25.68 22.38 -6.90
C ASP A 101 -26.94 21.63 -7.38
N THR A 102 -27.59 20.86 -6.53
CA THR A 102 -28.94 20.32 -6.84
C THR A 102 -29.96 21.47 -6.95
N LYS A 103 -30.66 21.58 -8.08
CA LYS A 103 -31.73 22.58 -8.32
C LYS A 103 -33.03 21.90 -8.77
N GLY A 104 -34.16 22.45 -8.34
CA GLY A 104 -35.50 21.96 -8.70
C GLY A 104 -35.94 20.71 -7.94
N SER A 105 -37.08 20.14 -8.36
CA SER A 105 -37.66 18.92 -7.79
C SER A 105 -37.71 17.79 -8.84
N PRO A 106 -36.80 16.80 -8.76
CA PRO A 106 -36.85 15.62 -9.62
C PRO A 106 -38.20 14.89 -9.53
N ASP A 107 -38.78 14.78 -8.32
CA ASP A 107 -40.04 14.07 -8.10
C ASP A 107 -41.22 14.72 -8.81
N GLU A 108 -41.28 16.05 -8.85
CA GLU A 108 -42.30 16.77 -9.62
C GLU A 108 -42.07 16.60 -11.11
N THR A 109 -40.82 16.69 -11.56
CA THR A 109 -40.45 16.57 -12.98
C THR A 109 -40.79 15.18 -13.51
N PHE A 110 -40.53 14.11 -12.74
CA PHE A 110 -40.87 12.74 -13.15
C PHE A 110 -42.38 12.50 -13.28
N LYS A 111 -43.23 13.24 -12.54
CA LYS A 111 -44.70 13.12 -12.64
C LYS A 111 -45.26 13.74 -13.92
N THR A 112 -44.63 14.80 -14.42
CA THR A 112 -45.13 15.58 -15.58
C THR A 112 -44.36 15.31 -16.87
N ALA A 113 -43.29 14.51 -16.83
CA ALA A 113 -42.46 14.24 -18.00
C ALA A 113 -43.22 13.42 -19.07
N HIS A 114 -43.08 13.82 -20.33
CA HIS A 114 -43.66 13.10 -21.47
C HIS A 114 -43.09 11.67 -21.63
N LYS A 115 -41.86 11.43 -21.17
CA LYS A 115 -41.21 10.11 -21.21
C LYS A 115 -40.27 9.95 -20.02
N VAL A 116 -40.33 8.80 -19.36
CA VAL A 116 -39.43 8.41 -18.27
C VAL A 116 -38.78 7.08 -18.66
N LEU A 117 -37.45 7.01 -18.56
CA LEU A 117 -36.67 5.78 -18.74
C LEU A 117 -36.03 5.41 -17.42
N ARG A 118 -36.03 4.12 -17.08
CA ARG A 118 -35.39 3.59 -15.88
C ARG A 118 -34.61 2.34 -16.26
N GLU A 119 -33.31 2.40 -16.04
CA GLU A 119 -32.37 1.31 -16.31
C GLU A 119 -31.38 1.17 -15.15
N VAL A 120 -30.84 -0.03 -14.97
CA VAL A 120 -29.79 -0.32 -13.99
C VAL A 120 -28.51 -0.63 -14.73
N TYR A 121 -27.45 0.13 -14.45
CA TYR A 121 -26.13 -0.09 -15.01
C TYR A 121 -25.18 -0.52 -13.90
N GLN A 122 -24.39 -1.54 -14.18
CA GLN A 122 -23.30 -2.01 -13.33
C GLN A 122 -22.02 -2.00 -14.15
N ILE A 123 -20.92 -1.68 -13.49
CA ILE A 123 -19.58 -1.75 -14.08
C ILE A 123 -18.75 -2.73 -13.26
N ALA A 124 -17.82 -3.42 -13.92
CA ALA A 124 -16.91 -4.33 -13.23
C ALA A 124 -15.96 -3.56 -12.31
N TYR A 125 -15.53 -4.21 -11.22
CA TYR A 125 -14.37 -3.78 -10.44
C TYR A 125 -13.11 -4.05 -11.25
N ILE A 126 -12.28 -3.02 -11.43
CA ILE A 126 -11.11 -3.10 -12.31
C ILE A 126 -9.88 -2.70 -11.52
N GLN A 127 -8.84 -3.53 -11.60
CA GLN A 127 -7.52 -3.23 -11.08
C GLN A 127 -6.77 -2.30 -12.04
N HIS A 128 -6.01 -1.35 -11.51
CA HIS A 128 -5.24 -0.38 -12.28
C HIS A 128 -4.10 -1.03 -13.07
N ALA A 129 -3.53 -2.11 -12.53
CA ALA A 129 -2.55 -2.99 -13.15
C ALA A 129 -1.39 -2.26 -13.90
N PRO A 130 -0.70 -1.27 -13.29
CA PRO A 130 0.50 -0.70 -13.90
C PRO A 130 1.56 -1.78 -14.12
N MET A 131 2.33 -1.67 -15.21
CA MET A 131 3.38 -2.66 -15.54
C MET A 131 4.43 -2.76 -14.43
N GLU A 132 4.74 -1.64 -13.79
CA GLU A 132 5.58 -1.59 -12.58
C GLU A 132 4.70 -1.72 -11.32
N PRO A 133 4.83 -2.81 -10.53
CA PRO A 133 4.20 -2.93 -9.22
C PRO A 133 4.68 -1.85 -8.24
N ARG A 134 3.98 -1.68 -7.12
CA ARG A 134 4.41 -0.75 -6.05
C ARG A 134 5.77 -1.16 -5.47
N ALA A 135 6.61 -0.15 -5.26
CA ALA A 135 7.90 -0.28 -4.61
C ALA A 135 8.21 0.96 -3.76
N ALA A 136 8.98 0.76 -2.70
CA ALA A 136 9.54 1.85 -1.92
C ALA A 136 10.90 1.49 -1.32
N VAL A 137 11.75 2.49 -1.15
CA VAL A 137 12.94 2.43 -0.30
C VAL A 137 12.74 3.42 0.84
N ALA A 138 13.01 3.01 2.07
CA ALA A 138 12.97 3.91 3.22
C ALA A 138 14.29 3.92 3.98
N GLU A 139 14.65 5.07 4.52
CA GLU A 139 15.84 5.31 5.32
C GLU A 139 15.49 6.20 6.51
N TRP A 140 15.98 5.82 7.69
CA TRP A 140 15.89 6.60 8.92
C TRP A 140 17.25 7.17 9.28
N GLU A 141 17.32 8.48 9.50
CA GLU A 141 18.55 9.16 9.92
C GLU A 141 18.21 10.23 10.96
N ASN A 142 18.78 10.13 12.16
CA ASN A 142 18.60 11.10 13.24
C ASN A 142 17.13 11.42 13.56
N GLY A 143 16.26 10.40 13.53
CA GLY A 143 14.82 10.55 13.78
C GLY A 143 14.01 11.10 12.59
N LYS A 144 14.65 11.36 11.44
CA LYS A 144 13.99 11.79 10.20
C LYS A 144 13.83 10.61 9.25
N LEU A 145 12.75 10.62 8.48
CA LEU A 145 12.39 9.59 7.52
C LEU A 145 12.52 10.12 6.08
N THR A 146 13.31 9.45 5.25
CA THR A 146 13.29 9.64 3.80
C THR A 146 12.74 8.39 3.12
N VAL A 147 11.78 8.56 2.20
CA VAL A 147 11.21 7.47 1.41
C VAL A 147 11.25 7.80 -0.08
N TRP A 148 11.76 6.88 -0.88
CA TRP A 148 11.66 6.88 -2.33
C TRP A 148 10.54 5.96 -2.75
N THR A 149 9.50 6.46 -3.41
CA THR A 149 8.37 5.62 -3.86
C THR A 149 7.68 6.21 -5.08
N GLY A 150 7.25 5.34 -5.99
CA GLY A 150 6.44 5.76 -7.13
C GLY A 150 5.01 6.08 -6.69
N THR A 151 4.63 7.36 -6.72
CA THR A 151 3.30 7.83 -6.29
C THR A 151 2.81 8.99 -7.14
N GLN A 152 1.48 9.10 -7.29
CA GLN A 152 0.82 10.24 -7.91
C GLN A 152 0.39 11.31 -6.88
N GLN A 153 0.55 11.04 -5.58
CA GLN A 153 0.21 11.97 -4.49
C GLN A 153 1.30 12.00 -3.40
N PRO A 154 2.49 12.58 -3.67
CA PRO A 154 3.59 12.61 -2.70
C PRO A 154 3.22 13.29 -1.37
N SER A 155 2.42 14.36 -1.40
CA SER A 155 1.96 15.04 -0.19
C SER A 155 1.09 14.13 0.69
N ARG A 156 0.19 13.35 0.08
CA ARG A 156 -0.67 12.41 0.81
C ARG A 156 0.14 11.28 1.44
N VAL A 157 1.11 10.74 0.70
CA VAL A 157 2.05 9.73 1.23
C VAL A 157 2.84 10.30 2.42
N ARG A 158 3.32 11.54 2.30
CA ARG A 158 4.02 12.22 3.41
C ARG A 158 3.14 12.34 4.65
N GLU A 159 1.89 12.78 4.49
CA GLU A 159 0.95 12.87 5.61
C GLU A 159 0.64 11.50 6.23
N GLU A 160 0.52 10.46 5.40
CA GLU A 160 0.31 9.09 5.87
C GLU A 160 1.49 8.62 6.73
N LEU A 161 2.72 8.76 6.23
CA LEU A 161 3.94 8.46 6.98
C LEU A 161 4.06 9.28 8.27
N SER A 162 3.81 10.59 8.19
CA SER A 162 3.80 11.52 9.32
C SER A 162 2.85 11.04 10.42
N ARG A 163 1.61 10.68 10.05
CA ARG A 163 0.61 10.12 10.97
C ARG A 163 1.01 8.76 11.54
N THR A 164 1.50 7.85 10.70
CA THR A 164 1.85 6.48 11.11
C THR A 164 3.01 6.45 12.10
N PHE A 165 4.02 7.30 11.91
CA PHE A 165 5.22 7.31 12.75
C PHE A 165 5.25 8.46 13.76
N HIS A 166 4.15 9.19 13.91
CA HIS A 166 4.01 10.33 14.82
C HIS A 166 5.13 11.37 14.65
N LEU A 167 5.48 11.67 13.40
CA LEU A 167 6.52 12.65 13.04
C LEU A 167 5.89 14.00 12.72
N ALA A 168 6.69 15.07 12.79
CA ALA A 168 6.31 16.31 12.14
C ALA A 168 6.47 16.17 10.62
N ASP A 169 5.64 16.87 9.84
CA ASP A 169 5.70 16.86 8.38
C ASP A 169 7.09 17.22 7.82
N ASN A 170 7.85 18.06 8.53
CA ASN A 170 9.21 18.47 8.14
C ASN A 170 10.29 17.42 8.46
N ASP A 171 9.94 16.38 9.21
CA ASP A 171 10.80 15.22 9.49
C ASP A 171 10.55 14.05 8.52
N VAL A 172 9.61 14.21 7.57
CA VAL A 172 9.32 13.23 6.52
C VAL A 172 9.59 13.82 5.14
N ARG A 173 10.46 13.13 4.38
CA ARG A 173 10.78 13.46 3.00
C ARG A 173 10.33 12.34 2.07
N VAL A 174 9.44 12.65 1.14
CA VAL A 174 9.03 11.74 0.06
C VAL A 174 9.69 12.18 -1.24
N ILE A 175 10.39 11.27 -1.90
CA ILE A 175 11.05 11.47 -3.19
C ILE A 175 10.37 10.55 -4.21
N VAL A 176 9.91 11.12 -5.32
CA VAL A 176 9.25 10.36 -6.38
C VAL A 176 10.26 10.12 -7.50
N PRO A 177 10.76 8.89 -7.69
CA PRO A 177 11.59 8.55 -8.85
C PRO A 177 10.74 8.42 -10.12
N ASP A 178 11.38 8.17 -11.25
CA ASP A 178 10.69 7.77 -12.48
C ASP A 178 9.76 6.58 -12.18
N THR A 179 8.47 6.75 -12.47
CA THR A 179 7.40 5.83 -12.03
C THR A 179 6.72 5.19 -13.24
N GLY A 180 6.65 3.85 -13.27
CA GLY A 180 6.10 3.02 -14.35
C GLY A 180 4.56 2.96 -14.39
N GLY A 181 3.92 4.12 -14.25
CA GLY A 181 2.47 4.28 -14.30
C GLY A 181 1.77 4.07 -12.96
N GLY A 182 0.49 4.46 -12.92
CA GLY A 182 -0.35 4.37 -11.73
C GLY A 182 -1.85 4.36 -12.04
N PHE A 183 -2.29 5.06 -13.10
CA PHE A 183 -3.68 5.08 -13.59
C PHE A 183 -4.73 5.46 -12.54
N GLY A 184 -4.32 6.16 -11.47
CA GLY A 184 -5.18 6.48 -10.34
C GLY A 184 -5.11 5.48 -9.20
N GLY A 185 -4.29 4.42 -9.30
CA GLY A 185 -4.05 3.43 -8.25
C GLY A 185 -2.94 3.82 -7.27
N LYS A 186 -1.86 4.48 -7.70
CA LYS A 186 -0.72 4.83 -6.82
C LYS A 186 -0.93 6.15 -6.05
N HIS A 187 -2.08 6.29 -5.38
CA HIS A 187 -2.40 7.48 -4.54
C HIS A 187 -2.14 7.29 -3.05
N SER A 188 -2.13 6.05 -2.58
CA SER A 188 -1.90 5.67 -1.20
C SER A 188 -0.44 5.28 -0.97
N GLY A 189 0.00 5.36 0.29
CA GLY A 189 1.39 5.18 0.70
C GLY A 189 1.69 3.81 1.30
N GLU A 190 0.93 2.76 0.99
CA GLU A 190 1.02 1.50 1.74
C GLU A 190 2.44 0.91 1.69
N VAL A 191 3.03 0.78 0.50
CA VAL A 191 4.39 0.25 0.32
C VAL A 191 5.45 1.15 0.97
N ALA A 192 5.20 2.46 1.04
CA ALA A 192 6.08 3.42 1.69
C ALA A 192 6.07 3.26 3.22
N VAL A 193 4.89 3.08 3.81
CA VAL A 193 4.71 2.80 5.24
C VAL A 193 5.42 1.51 5.63
N GLU A 194 5.28 0.47 4.80
CA GLU A 194 5.96 -0.80 5.01
C GLU A 194 7.48 -0.71 5.02
N ALA A 195 8.04 -0.10 3.98
CA ALA A 195 9.48 0.10 3.89
C ALA A 195 9.96 0.88 5.11
N ALA A 196 9.23 1.90 5.54
CA ALA A 196 9.57 2.70 6.71
C ALA A 196 9.52 1.89 8.03
N ARG A 197 8.50 1.03 8.24
CA ARG A 197 8.43 0.14 9.41
C ARG A 197 9.63 -0.79 9.49
N LEU A 198 9.96 -1.42 8.36
CA LEU A 198 11.06 -2.36 8.26
C LEU A 198 12.42 -1.66 8.41
N ALA A 199 12.61 -0.50 7.78
CA ALA A 199 13.83 0.29 7.90
C ALA A 199 14.07 0.73 9.36
N LEU A 200 13.00 1.12 10.07
CA LEU A 200 13.09 1.52 11.47
C LEU A 200 13.59 0.37 12.34
N ALA A 201 13.02 -0.82 12.14
CA ALA A 201 13.39 -2.01 12.90
C ALA A 201 14.78 -2.54 12.56
N ALA A 202 15.13 -2.59 11.26
CA ALA A 202 16.42 -3.07 10.79
C ALA A 202 17.55 -2.08 11.07
N LYS A 203 17.21 -0.82 11.41
CA LYS A 203 18.15 0.30 11.59
C LYS A 203 19.07 0.49 10.38
N LYS A 204 18.53 0.22 9.19
CA LYS A 204 19.21 0.25 7.90
C LYS A 204 18.21 0.65 6.81
N PRO A 205 18.66 1.19 5.67
CA PRO A 205 17.80 1.37 4.52
C PRO A 205 17.18 0.04 4.08
N VAL A 206 15.88 0.03 3.79
CA VAL A 206 15.12 -1.15 3.35
C VAL A 206 14.39 -0.84 2.05
N SER A 207 14.49 -1.76 1.07
CA SER A 207 13.68 -1.72 -0.15
C SER A 207 12.57 -2.76 -0.07
N VAL A 208 11.33 -2.33 -0.28
CA VAL A 208 10.16 -3.21 -0.43
C VAL A 208 9.68 -3.14 -1.87
N ARG A 209 9.36 -4.30 -2.45
CA ARG A 209 8.78 -4.40 -3.80
C ARG A 209 7.64 -5.41 -3.75
N TRP A 210 6.46 -4.98 -4.14
CA TRP A 210 5.32 -5.87 -4.27
C TRP A 210 5.50 -6.78 -5.47
N SER A 211 5.09 -8.04 -5.32
CA SER A 211 4.88 -8.94 -6.45
C SER A 211 3.67 -8.49 -7.29
N ARG A 212 3.45 -9.13 -8.44
CA ARG A 212 2.25 -8.89 -9.24
C ARG A 212 1.00 -9.37 -8.47
N GLU A 213 1.16 -10.47 -7.76
CA GLU A 213 0.15 -11.09 -6.92
C GLU A 213 -0.24 -10.15 -5.78
N ASP A 214 0.75 -9.50 -5.14
CA ASP A 214 0.48 -8.49 -4.11
C ASP A 214 -0.25 -7.29 -4.67
N GLU A 215 0.14 -6.81 -5.85
CA GLU A 215 -0.50 -5.69 -6.52
C GLU A 215 -1.99 -5.98 -6.81
N PHE A 216 -2.34 -7.21 -7.19
CA PHE A 216 -3.73 -7.60 -7.42
C PHE A 216 -4.52 -7.84 -6.14
N THR A 217 -3.84 -8.32 -5.09
CA THR A 217 -4.45 -8.65 -3.80
C THR A 217 -4.69 -7.42 -2.93
N TRP A 218 -3.76 -6.47 -2.93
CA TRP A 218 -3.66 -5.39 -1.93
C TRP A 218 -3.95 -4.00 -2.46
N ALA A 219 -3.70 -3.74 -3.74
CA ALA A 219 -4.02 -2.44 -4.30
C ALA A 219 -5.53 -2.29 -4.40
N TYR A 220 -6.05 -1.12 -4.03
CA TYR A 220 -7.47 -0.84 -4.22
C TYR A 220 -7.82 -0.83 -5.72
N PHE A 221 -9.02 -1.30 -6.01
CA PHE A 221 -9.62 -1.31 -7.33
C PHE A 221 -10.49 -0.08 -7.54
N ARG A 222 -10.84 0.18 -8.80
CA ARG A 222 -11.94 1.09 -9.10
C ARG A 222 -13.25 0.47 -8.57
N PRO A 223 -13.91 1.10 -7.59
CA PRO A 223 -15.17 0.60 -7.04
C PRO A 223 -16.33 0.71 -8.04
#